data_AF-A0ABD6QE14-F1
#
_entry.id   AF-A0ABD6QE14-F1
#
_cell.length_a   1.000
_cell.length_b   1.000
_cell.length_c   1.000
_cell.angle_alpha   90.00
_cell.angle_beta   90.00
_cell.angle_gamma   90.00
#
_symmetry.space_group_name_H-M   'P 1'
#
loop_
_entity.id
_entity.type
_entity.pdbx_description
1 polymer ?
#
loop_
_entity_poly.entity_id
_entity_poly.type
_entity_poly.pdbx_seq_one_letter_code
_entity_poly.pdbx_strand_id
1 'polypeptide(L)'
;MTDQFDLRRFVDAQAGVYDDVCNELRGGRKRSHWIWFIFPQLRGLGHSSTAHHYGIASGDEARAYLAHPILGARLRECSRLVAQIDGSTAEQIFGWPDCLKVRSSMTLFAAVADPADRSDFQAVLDKFYDGLGDPRTLEMLSAAG
;
A
#
# COMPACT_ATOMS: atom_id res chain seq x y z
N MET A 1 -18.88 1.91 17.74
CA MET A 1 -18.72 2.47 16.39
C MET A 1 -18.57 1.31 15.44
N THR A 2 -19.50 1.18 14.50
CA THR A 2 -19.51 0.13 13.47
C THR A 2 -18.28 0.30 12.60
N ASP A 3 -17.50 -0.77 12.39
CA ASP A 3 -16.41 -0.79 11.42
C ASP A 3 -17.01 -0.77 10.00
N GLN A 4 -17.42 0.41 9.54
CA GLN A 4 -18.16 0.61 8.29
C GLN A 4 -17.45 0.00 7.08
N PHE A 5 -16.12 -0.04 7.13
CA PHE A 5 -15.29 -0.53 6.04
C PHE A 5 -14.63 -1.88 6.34
N ASP A 6 -14.96 -2.53 7.46
CA ASP A 6 -14.34 -3.80 7.89
C ASP A 6 -12.80 -3.74 7.88
N LEU A 7 -12.21 -2.65 8.40
CA LEU A 7 -10.75 -2.46 8.44
C LEU A 7 -10.05 -3.48 9.34
N ARG A 8 -10.78 -4.12 10.27
CA ARG A 8 -10.26 -5.21 11.10
C ARG A 8 -9.62 -6.33 10.29
N ARG A 9 -10.12 -6.65 9.09
CA ARG A 9 -9.52 -7.67 8.22
C ARG A 9 -8.04 -7.42 7.92
N PHE A 10 -7.62 -6.15 7.82
CA PHE A 10 -6.22 -5.80 7.63
C PHE A 10 -5.42 -5.94 8.93
N VAL A 11 -5.99 -5.53 10.06
CA VAL A 11 -5.32 -5.63 11.37
C VAL A 11 -5.02 -7.09 11.68
N ASP A 12 -6.02 -7.95 11.51
CA ASP A 12 -5.94 -9.39 11.79
C ASP A 12 -4.91 -10.06 10.86
N ALA A 13 -4.91 -9.72 9.57
CA ALA A 13 -3.95 -10.24 8.60
C ALA A 13 -2.50 -9.83 8.90
N GLN A 14 -2.29 -8.63 9.44
CA GLN A 14 -0.97 -8.11 9.76
C GLN A 14 -0.45 -8.61 11.12
N ALA A 15 -1.33 -8.97 12.07
CA ALA A 15 -0.99 -9.19 13.48
C ALA A 15 0.16 -10.17 13.71
N GLY A 16 0.21 -11.28 12.95
CA GLY A 16 1.22 -12.32 13.11
C GLY A 16 2.46 -12.19 12.21
N VAL A 17 2.51 -11.20 11.32
CA VAL A 17 3.57 -11.12 10.28
C VAL A 17 4.23 -9.75 10.19
N TYR A 18 3.73 -8.74 10.92
CA TYR A 18 4.17 -7.37 10.73
C TYR A 18 5.66 -7.16 11.02
N ASP A 19 6.20 -7.82 12.05
CA ASP A 19 7.63 -7.72 12.38
C ASP A 19 8.50 -8.34 11.28
N ASP A 20 8.07 -9.48 10.72
CA ASP A 20 8.75 -10.12 9.58
C ASP A 20 8.70 -9.25 8.33
N VAL A 21 7.56 -8.60 8.05
CA VAL A 21 7.44 -7.61 6.97
C VAL A 21 8.47 -6.50 7.15
N CYS A 22 8.57 -5.92 8.34
CA CYS A 22 9.53 -4.85 8.61
C CYS A 22 10.97 -5.34 8.44
N ASN A 23 11.28 -6.56 8.86
CA ASN A 23 12.60 -7.17 8.68
C ASN A 23 12.94 -7.43 7.21
N GLU A 24 11.98 -7.92 6.41
CA GLU A 24 12.14 -8.11 4.97
C GLU A 24 12.37 -6.79 4.23
N LEU A 25 11.62 -5.74 4.59
CA LEU A 25 11.78 -4.41 4.01
C LEU A 25 13.12 -3.78 4.38
N ARG A 26 13.54 -3.85 5.65
CA ARG A 26 14.90 -3.43 6.07
C ARG A 26 15.99 -4.22 5.37
N GLY A 27 15.74 -5.50 5.09
CA GLY A 27 16.63 -6.37 4.32
C GLY A 27 16.61 -6.13 2.81
N GLY A 28 15.82 -5.18 2.31
CA GLY A 28 15.76 -4.80 0.91
C GLY A 28 15.10 -5.83 0.00
N ARG A 29 14.44 -6.86 0.54
CA ARG A 29 13.86 -7.94 -0.27
C ARG A 29 12.69 -8.61 0.42
N LYS A 30 11.52 -8.53 -0.22
CA LYS A 30 10.32 -9.30 0.11
C LYS A 30 10.55 -10.79 -0.13
N ARG A 31 10.06 -11.62 0.79
CA ARG A 31 10.22 -13.09 0.78
C ARG A 31 8.90 -13.82 1.06
N SER A 32 7.98 -13.23 1.81
CA SER A 32 6.74 -13.89 2.22
C SER A 32 5.47 -13.25 1.63
N HIS A 33 4.30 -13.82 1.96
CA HIS A 33 3.02 -13.53 1.30
C HIS A 33 2.17 -12.50 2.05
N TRP A 34 2.48 -11.22 1.88
CA TRP A 34 1.79 -10.14 2.62
C TRP A 34 1.40 -8.92 1.80
N ILE A 35 1.69 -8.92 0.48
CA ILE A 35 1.58 -7.71 -0.34
C ILE A 35 0.20 -7.05 -0.29
N TRP A 36 -0.87 -7.85 -0.30
CA TRP A 36 -2.24 -7.35 -0.41
C TRP A 36 -2.73 -6.57 0.81
N PHE A 37 -2.25 -6.93 2.00
CA PHE A 37 -2.73 -6.33 3.25
C PHE A 37 -1.71 -5.40 3.91
N ILE A 38 -0.46 -5.36 3.43
CA ILE A 38 0.54 -4.33 3.80
C ILE A 38 0.52 -3.15 2.83
N PHE A 39 0.45 -3.41 1.53
CA PHE A 39 0.32 -2.38 0.48
C PHE A 39 -0.98 -2.60 -0.30
N PRO A 40 -2.14 -2.35 0.33
CA PRO A 40 -3.42 -2.58 -0.33
C PRO A 40 -3.61 -1.59 -1.49
N GLN A 41 -4.27 -2.07 -2.54
CA GLN A 41 -4.61 -1.31 -3.74
C GLN A 41 -6.13 -1.30 -3.93
N LEU A 42 -6.65 -0.49 -4.87
CA LEU A 42 -8.08 -0.49 -5.17
C LEU A 42 -8.57 -1.87 -5.62
N ARG A 43 -9.75 -2.25 -5.11
CA ARG A 43 -10.48 -3.44 -5.55
C ARG A 43 -10.81 -3.31 -7.03
N GLY A 44 -10.54 -4.36 -7.80
CA GLY A 44 -10.71 -4.37 -9.26
C GLY A 44 -9.39 -4.28 -10.04
N LEU A 45 -8.29 -3.85 -9.40
CA LEU A 45 -6.95 -3.90 -10.03
C LEU A 45 -6.36 -5.31 -10.05
N GLY A 46 -6.75 -6.16 -9.10
CA GLY A 46 -6.34 -7.57 -9.03
C GLY A 46 -7.54 -8.51 -9.16
N HIS A 47 -7.31 -9.66 -9.79
CA HIS A 47 -8.38 -10.63 -10.10
C HIS A 47 -8.49 -11.81 -9.12
N SER A 48 -7.48 -12.05 -8.28
CA SER A 48 -7.52 -13.13 -7.28
C SER A 48 -8.52 -12.83 -6.16
N SER A 49 -9.08 -13.87 -5.54
CA SER A 49 -9.94 -13.73 -4.34
C SER A 49 -9.25 -12.96 -3.21
N THR A 50 -7.96 -13.19 -2.96
CA THR A 50 -7.17 -12.45 -1.96
C THR A 50 -7.07 -10.96 -2.29
N ALA A 51 -6.81 -10.61 -3.55
CA ALA A 51 -6.80 -9.21 -4.00
C ALA A 51 -8.17 -8.54 -3.93
N HIS A 52 -9.25 -9.30 -4.10
CA HIS A 52 -10.59 -8.79 -3.91
C HIS A 52 -10.90 -8.54 -2.42
N HIS A 53 -10.56 -9.50 -1.56
CA HIS A 53 -10.80 -9.44 -0.12
C HIS A 53 -10.04 -8.27 0.55
N TYR A 54 -8.75 -8.10 0.26
CA TYR A 54 -7.94 -7.01 0.78
C TYR A 54 -7.93 -5.76 -0.11
N GLY A 55 -8.72 -5.74 -1.19
CA GLY A 55 -8.85 -4.57 -2.04
C GLY A 55 -9.64 -3.47 -1.34
N ILE A 56 -9.14 -2.23 -1.46
CA ILE A 56 -9.82 -1.02 -0.97
C ILE A 56 -10.96 -0.66 -1.93
N ALA A 57 -12.17 -0.52 -1.42
CA ALA A 57 -13.37 -0.32 -2.22
C ALA A 57 -13.49 1.10 -2.79
N SER A 58 -12.97 2.12 -2.09
CA SER A 58 -13.16 3.53 -2.45
C SER A 58 -12.10 4.44 -1.84
N GLY A 59 -12.08 5.70 -2.28
CA GLY A 59 -11.26 6.75 -1.65
C GLY A 59 -11.62 7.00 -0.18
N ASP A 60 -12.89 6.84 0.21
CA ASP A 60 -13.32 6.97 1.61
C ASP A 60 -12.77 5.84 2.49
N GLU A 61 -12.77 4.61 1.99
CA GLU A 61 -12.14 3.50 2.71
C GLU A 61 -10.62 3.73 2.83
N ALA A 62 -9.96 4.23 1.77
CA ALA A 62 -8.54 4.57 1.83
C ALA A 62 -8.25 5.67 2.87
N ARG A 63 -9.08 6.70 2.96
CA ARG A 63 -9.01 7.73 4.02
C ARG A 63 -9.21 7.13 5.41
N ALA A 64 -10.20 6.25 5.57
CA ALA A 64 -10.44 5.56 6.83
C ALA A 64 -9.26 4.66 7.23
N TYR A 65 -8.63 3.98 6.27
CA TYR A 65 -7.43 3.18 6.47
C TYR A 65 -6.27 4.04 7.00
N LEU A 66 -6.04 5.23 6.41
CA LEU A 66 -4.99 6.16 6.88
C LEU A 66 -5.28 6.75 8.25
N ALA A 67 -6.55 7.05 8.55
CA ALA A 67 -6.97 7.59 9.85
C ALA A 67 -6.94 6.52 10.96
N HIS A 68 -6.91 5.24 10.62
CA HIS A 68 -6.90 4.16 11.58
C HIS A 68 -5.56 4.12 12.36
N PRO A 69 -5.58 4.08 13.70
CA PRO A 69 -4.38 4.29 14.54
C PRO A 69 -3.26 3.28 14.31
N ILE A 70 -3.61 2.03 13.96
CA ILE A 70 -2.63 0.98 13.63
C ILE A 70 -2.26 1.02 12.15
N LEU A 71 -3.23 0.82 11.25
CA LEU A 71 -3.00 0.65 9.82
C LEU A 71 -2.31 1.85 9.16
N GLY A 72 -2.75 3.07 9.44
CA GLY A 72 -2.11 4.28 8.89
C GLY A 72 -0.66 4.44 9.34
N ALA A 73 -0.38 4.20 10.62
CA ALA A 73 0.98 4.23 11.16
C ALA A 73 1.88 3.17 10.49
N ARG A 74 1.35 1.95 10.34
CA ARG A 74 2.09 0.84 9.73
C ARG A 74 2.38 1.05 8.25
N LEU A 75 1.43 1.57 7.49
CA LEU A 75 1.64 1.85 6.07
C LEU A 75 2.72 2.93 5.88
N ARG A 76 2.66 4.02 6.65
CA ARG A 76 3.70 5.06 6.64
C ARG A 76 5.08 4.51 7.01
N GLU A 77 5.17 3.67 8.05
CA GLU A 77 6.41 3.00 8.42
C GLU A 77 6.95 2.13 7.27
N CYS A 78 6.12 1.26 6.69
CA CYS A 78 6.52 0.43 5.57
C CYS A 78 6.96 1.26 4.36
N SER A 79 6.25 2.34 4.02
CA SER A 79 6.65 3.26 2.93
C SER A 79 8.02 3.90 3.18
N ARG A 80 8.29 4.35 4.42
CA ARG A 80 9.61 4.88 4.80
C ARG A 80 10.70 3.83 4.70
N LEU A 81 10.46 2.61 5.16
CA LEU A 81 11.42 1.51 5.02
C LEU A 81 11.75 1.24 3.56
N VAL A 82 10.74 1.24 2.69
CA VAL A 82 10.92 1.04 1.25
C VAL A 82 11.73 2.18 0.63
N ALA A 83 11.39 3.43 0.94
CA ALA A 83 12.09 4.62 0.44
C ALA A 83 13.57 4.67 0.87
N GLN A 84 13.95 3.97 1.94
CA GLN A 84 15.34 3.85 2.42
C GLN A 84 16.16 2.76 1.72
N ILE A 85 15.56 1.87 0.91
CA ILE A 85 16.30 0.81 0.22
C ILE A 85 17.07 1.41 -0.96
N ASP A 86 18.40 1.28 -0.96
CA ASP A 86 19.27 1.79 -2.03
C ASP A 86 19.80 0.68 -2.94
N GLY A 87 20.19 1.05 -4.16
CA GLY A 87 20.89 0.15 -5.10
C GLY A 87 20.04 -0.99 -5.67
N SER A 88 18.72 -0.97 -5.48
CA SER A 88 17.79 -1.99 -5.98
C SER A 88 16.59 -1.35 -6.69
N THR A 89 16.03 -2.01 -7.69
CA THR A 89 14.76 -1.63 -8.32
C THR A 89 13.57 -2.17 -7.51
N ALA A 90 12.37 -1.60 -7.70
CA ALA A 90 11.17 -2.17 -7.08
C ALA A 90 10.92 -3.63 -7.49
N GLU A 91 11.28 -4.03 -8.70
CA GLU A 91 11.17 -5.42 -9.15
C GLU A 91 12.15 -6.34 -8.41
N GLN A 92 13.37 -5.87 -8.10
CA GLN A 92 14.32 -6.65 -7.28
C GLN A 92 13.87 -6.79 -5.83
N ILE A 93 13.22 -5.75 -5.28
CA ILE A 93 12.74 -5.73 -3.89
C ILE A 93 11.49 -6.61 -3.74
N PHE A 94 10.48 -6.40 -4.59
CA PHE A 94 9.15 -6.99 -4.43
C PHE A 94 8.88 -8.17 -5.35
N GLY A 95 9.58 -8.26 -6.49
CA GLY A 95 9.26 -9.17 -7.58
C GLY A 95 8.06 -8.72 -8.40
N TRP A 96 7.92 -9.29 -9.59
CA TRP A 96 6.69 -9.19 -10.37
C TRP A 96 5.67 -10.23 -9.89
N PRO A 97 4.37 -9.91 -9.75
CA PRO A 97 3.71 -8.63 -10.05
C PRO A 97 3.61 -7.67 -8.85
N ASP A 98 4.24 -7.98 -7.72
CA ASP A 98 4.08 -7.23 -6.47
C ASP A 98 4.63 -5.80 -6.54
N CYS A 99 5.66 -5.55 -7.35
CA CYS A 99 6.15 -4.20 -7.63
C CYS A 99 5.06 -3.29 -8.24
N LEU A 100 4.13 -3.83 -9.02
CA LEU A 100 3.00 -3.06 -9.56
C LEU A 100 1.98 -2.73 -8.46
N LYS A 101 1.77 -3.65 -7.52
CA LYS A 101 0.85 -3.46 -6.38
C LYS A 101 1.33 -2.35 -5.46
N VAL A 102 2.64 -2.28 -5.19
CA VAL A 102 3.24 -1.18 -4.42
C VAL A 102 2.99 0.15 -5.13
N ARG A 103 3.21 0.24 -6.45
CA ARG A 103 2.91 1.46 -7.23
C ARG A 103 1.45 1.87 -7.09
N SER A 104 0.51 0.94 -7.31
CA SER A 104 -0.93 1.22 -7.16
C SER A 104 -1.29 1.66 -5.74
N SER A 105 -0.70 1.02 -4.72
CA SER A 105 -0.92 1.36 -3.32
C SER A 105 -0.42 2.77 -2.99
N MET A 106 0.84 3.08 -3.33
CA MET A 106 1.40 4.41 -3.09
C MET A 106 0.64 5.49 -3.83
N THR A 107 0.16 5.20 -5.05
CA THR A 107 -0.68 6.12 -5.83
C THR A 107 -2.01 6.40 -5.14
N LEU A 108 -2.69 5.34 -4.70
CA LEU A 108 -3.97 5.44 -3.98
C LEU A 108 -3.82 6.31 -2.73
N PHE A 109 -2.85 5.98 -1.89
CA PHE A 109 -2.68 6.66 -0.62
C PHE A 109 -2.12 8.08 -0.78
N ALA A 110 -1.23 8.33 -1.74
CA ALA A 110 -0.79 9.69 -2.07
C ALA A 110 -1.96 10.57 -2.52
N ALA A 111 -2.90 10.03 -3.30
CA ALA A 111 -4.05 10.78 -3.82
C ALA A 111 -5.06 11.18 -2.73
N VAL A 112 -5.23 10.37 -1.68
CA VAL A 112 -6.23 10.61 -0.62
C VAL A 112 -5.67 11.16 0.67
N ALA A 113 -4.35 11.09 0.87
CA ALA A 113 -3.68 11.59 2.07
C ALA A 113 -3.69 13.12 2.15
N ASP A 114 -3.75 13.61 3.38
CA ASP A 114 -3.46 15.00 3.69
C ASP A 114 -2.01 15.35 3.29
N PRO A 115 -1.72 16.63 2.96
CA PRO A 115 -0.39 17.03 2.48
C PRO A 115 0.78 16.61 3.38
N ALA A 116 0.57 16.60 4.70
CA ALA A 116 1.60 16.19 5.65
C ALA A 116 2.00 14.71 5.52
N ASP A 117 1.03 13.84 5.26
CA ASP A 117 1.21 12.38 5.19
C ASP A 117 1.56 11.88 3.78
N ARG A 118 1.24 12.67 2.75
CA ARG A 118 1.49 12.32 1.35
C ARG A 118 2.97 12.09 1.05
N SER A 119 3.87 12.75 1.78
CA SER A 119 5.31 12.73 1.53
C SER A 119 5.92 11.32 1.61
N ASP A 120 5.48 10.48 2.55
CA ASP A 120 5.97 9.10 2.71
C ASP A 120 5.64 8.24 1.47
N PHE A 121 4.46 8.42 0.88
CA PHE A 121 4.02 7.66 -0.30
C PHE A 121 4.66 8.20 -1.59
N GLN A 122 4.75 9.52 -1.71
CA GLN A 122 5.37 10.16 -2.86
C GLN A 122 6.87 9.82 -2.94
N ALA A 123 7.57 9.73 -1.81
CA ALA A 123 8.98 9.34 -1.79
C ALA A 123 9.23 7.96 -2.41
N VAL A 124 8.32 7.00 -2.23
CA VAL A 124 8.40 5.68 -2.88
C VAL A 124 8.17 5.79 -4.38
N LEU A 125 7.19 6.60 -4.81
CA LEU A 125 6.91 6.86 -6.22
C LEU A 125 8.10 7.54 -6.92
N ASP A 126 8.66 8.57 -6.30
CA ASP A 126 9.82 9.32 -6.81
C ASP A 126 11.03 8.40 -6.96
N LYS A 127 11.29 7.56 -5.96
CA LYS A 127 12.48 6.71 -5.95
C LYS A 127 12.42 5.54 -6.93
N PHE A 128 11.27 4.89 -7.06
CA PHE A 128 11.17 3.62 -7.78
C PHE A 128 10.31 3.65 -9.05
N TYR A 129 9.59 4.74 -9.28
CA TYR A 129 8.61 4.84 -10.36
C TYR A 129 8.65 6.21 -11.06
N ASP A 130 9.79 6.90 -11.04
CA ASP A 130 10.02 8.21 -11.66
C ASP A 130 9.03 9.30 -11.22
N GLY A 131 8.48 9.18 -10.00
CA GLY A 131 7.45 10.06 -9.46
C GLY A 131 6.06 9.82 -10.05
N LEU A 132 5.92 8.84 -10.93
CA LEU A 132 4.70 8.56 -11.67
C LEU A 132 3.84 7.53 -10.94
N GLY A 133 2.64 7.97 -10.53
CA GLY A 133 1.60 7.08 -10.03
C GLY A 133 1.11 6.07 -11.07
N ASP A 134 0.39 5.06 -10.61
CA ASP A 134 -0.33 4.08 -11.43
C ASP A 134 -1.55 4.74 -12.11
N PRO A 135 -1.56 4.87 -13.45
CA PRO A 135 -2.63 5.57 -14.16
C PRO A 135 -4.02 4.95 -13.92
N ARG A 136 -4.09 3.62 -13.80
CA ARG A 136 -5.37 2.94 -13.61
C ARG A 136 -5.97 3.23 -12.24
N THR A 137 -5.13 3.33 -11.20
CA THR A 137 -5.57 3.77 -9.87
C THR A 137 -6.17 5.17 -9.92
N LEU A 138 -5.53 6.12 -10.60
CA LEU A 138 -6.01 7.50 -10.72
C LEU A 138 -7.33 7.61 -11.51
N GLU A 139 -7.45 6.85 -12.60
CA GLU A 139 -8.68 6.76 -13.40
C GLU A 139 -9.85 6.25 -12.55
N MET A 140 -9.63 5.17 -11.78
CA MET A 140 -10.66 4.58 -10.93
C MET A 140 -11.08 5.52 -9.79
N LEU A 141 -10.17 6.31 -9.22
CA LEU A 141 -10.51 7.32 -8.22
C LEU A 141 -11.35 8.46 -8.80
N SER A 142 -11.07 8.85 -10.04
CA SER A 142 -11.78 9.94 -10.72
C SER A 142 -13.18 9.52 -11.18
N ALA A 143 -13.35 8.26 -11.58
CA ALA A 143 -14.64 7.71 -12.03
C ALA A 143 -15.61 7.40 -10.88
N ALA A 144 -15.14 7.37 -9.64
CA ALA A 144 -15.94 7.12 -8.44
C ALA A 144 -16.41 8.44 -7.76
N GLY A 145 -16.16 9.59 -8.38
CA GLY A 145 -16.55 10.92 -7.91
C GLY A 145 -17.85 11.43 -8.51
#